data_AF-A0A819D3E3-F1
#
_entry.id   AF-A0A819D3E3-F1
#
_cell.length_a   1.000
_cell.length_b   1.000
_cell.length_c   1.000
_cell.angle_alpha   90.00
_cell.angle_beta   90.00
_cell.angle_gamma   90.00
#
_symmetry.space_group_name_H-M   'P 1'
#
loop_
_entity.id
_entity.type
_entity.pdbx_description
1 polymer ?
#
loop_
_entity_poly.entity_id
_entity_poly.type
_entity_poly.pdbx_seq_one_letter_code
_entity_poly.pdbx_strand_id
1 'polypeptide(L)' 'MILMTVIHLLLLIVALSSSITTSFEQFGLKLYSTVSQNKKNENIFVSPASISLAMSMCTVGAQQEILNQM' A
#
# COMPACT_ATOMS: atom_id res chain seq x y z
N MET A 1 28.88 4.77 21.11
CA MET A 1 27.47 5.13 21.39
C MET A 1 26.72 5.53 20.11
N ILE A 2 27.24 6.45 19.29
CA ILE A 2 26.60 6.93 18.04
C ILE A 2 26.46 5.85 16.95
N LEU A 3 27.45 4.97 16.79
CA LEU A 3 27.40 3.90 15.77
C LEU A 3 26.25 2.91 16.02
N MET A 4 25.99 2.56 17.28
CA MET A 4 24.92 1.65 17.67
C MET A 4 23.53 2.26 17.43
N THR A 5 23.37 3.57 17.65
CA THR A 5 22.09 4.26 17.41
C THR A 5 21.79 4.39 15.92
N VAL A 6 22.81 4.61 15.07
CA VAL A 6 22.65 4.64 13.60
C VAL A 6 22.23 3.28 13.06
N ILE A 7 22.81 2.19 13.57
CA ILE A 7 22.45 0.82 13.15
C ILE A 7 20.99 0.48 13.50
N HIS A 8 20.53 0.84 14.70
CA HIS A 8 19.13 0.63 15.10
C HIS A 8 18.16 1.45 14.25
N LEU A 9 18.50 2.72 13.94
CA LEU A 9 17.69 3.55 13.06
C LEU A 9 17.59 2.96 11.65
N LEU A 10 18.70 2.48 11.10
CA LEU A 10 18.74 1.84 9.79
C LEU A 10 17.86 0.58 9.78
N LEU A 11 17.96 -0.27 10.81
CA LEU A 11 17.16 -1.48 10.94
C LEU A 11 15.65 -1.17 11.01
N LEU A 12 15.27 -0.12 11.75
CA LEU A 12 13.89 0.32 11.85
C LEU A 12 13.33 0.76 10.50
N ILE A 13 14.11 1.54 9.74
CA ILE A 13 13.70 2.01 8.40
C ILE A 13 13.48 0.82 7.46
N VAL A 14 14.40 -0.15 7.46
CA VAL A 14 14.30 -1.36 6.62
C VAL A 14 13.09 -2.22 7.00
N ALA A 15 12.84 -2.39 8.30
CA ALA A 15 11.67 -3.13 8.79
C ALA A 15 10.35 -2.45 8.37
N LEU A 16 10.28 -1.13 8.51
CA LEU A 16 9.12 -0.34 8.10
C LEU A 16 8.88 -0.44 6.59
N SER A 17 9.92 -0.30 5.75
CA SER A 17 9.79 -0.40 4.30
C SER A 17 9.31 -1.78 3.85
N SER A 18 9.76 -2.84 4.53
CA SER A 18 9.35 -4.22 4.24
C SER A 18 7.87 -4.44 4.55
N SER A 19 7.38 -3.90 5.68
CA SER A 19 5.97 -3.95 6.04
C SER A 19 5.10 -3.21 5.03
N ILE A 20 5.51 -1.99 4.64
CA ILE A 20 4.77 -1.17 3.66
C ILE A 20 4.70 -1.87 2.31
N THR A 21 5.82 -2.45 1.85
CA THR A 21 5.90 -3.19 0.59
C THR A 21 4.96 -4.39 0.59
N THR A 22 4.93 -5.16 1.69
CA THR A 22 4.05 -6.32 1.83
C THR A 22 2.58 -5.92 1.76
N SER A 23 2.17 -4.88 2.48
CA SER A 23 0.79 -4.37 2.44
C SER A 23 0.41 -3.85 1.05
N PHE A 24 1.34 -3.18 0.37
CA PHE A 24 1.12 -2.65 -0.97
C PHE A 24 0.96 -3.77 -2.03
N GLU A 25 1.78 -4.81 -1.97
CA GLU A 25 1.65 -6.00 -2.82
C GLU A 25 0.31 -6.70 -2.61
N GLN A 26 -0.11 -6.89 -1.35
CA GLN A 26 -1.40 -7.49 -1.02
C GLN A 26 -2.57 -6.67 -1.58
N PHE A 27 -2.51 -5.33 -1.46
CA PHE A 27 -3.50 -4.44 -2.07
C PHE A 27 -3.54 -4.60 -3.59
N GLY A 28 -2.39 -4.58 -4.27
CA GLY A 28 -2.32 -4.75 -5.72
C GLY A 28 -2.86 -6.09 -6.21
N LEU A 29 -2.52 -7.18 -5.52
CA LEU A 29 -3.04 -8.52 -5.82
C LEU A 29 -4.55 -8.61 -5.62
N LYS A 30 -5.07 -8.06 -4.52
CA LYS A 30 -6.51 -8.04 -4.24
C LYS A 30 -7.25 -7.22 -5.29
N LEU A 31 -6.75 -6.03 -5.63
CA LEU A 31 -7.32 -5.17 -6.66
C LEU A 31 -7.39 -5.88 -8.01
N TYR A 32 -6.29 -6.47 -8.46
CA TYR A 32 -6.24 -7.20 -9.73
C TYR A 32 -7.19 -8.41 -9.73
N SER A 33 -7.21 -9.17 -8.63
CA SER A 33 -8.15 -10.30 -8.47
C SER A 33 -9.61 -9.85 -8.58
N THR A 34 -10.00 -8.78 -7.89
CA THR A 34 -11.36 -8.23 -7.95
C THR A 34 -11.74 -7.74 -9.35
N VAL A 35 -10.84 -7.05 -10.05
CA VAL A 35 -11.10 -6.57 -11.41
C VAL A 35 -11.21 -7.75 -12.39
N SER A 36 -10.31 -8.73 -12.29
CA SER A 36 -10.27 -9.90 -13.18
C SER A 36 -11.47 -10.84 -13.03
N GLN A 37 -12.09 -10.92 -11.85
CA GLN A 37 -13.32 -11.70 -11.64
C GLN A 37 -14.46 -11.28 -12.57
N ASN A 38 -14.55 -9.98 -12.88
CA ASN A 38 -15.61 -9.43 -13.73
C ASN A 38 -15.26 -9.38 -15.22
N LYS A 39 -14.00 -9.70 -15.56
CA LYS A 39 -13.38 -9.44 -16.87
C LYS A 39 -12.59 -10.66 -17.35
N LYS A 40 -13.27 -11.81 -17.40
CA LYS A 40 -12.66 -13.07 -17.82
C LYS A 40 -12.17 -12.96 -19.27
N ASN A 41 -10.91 -13.34 -19.50
CA ASN A 41 -10.28 -13.36 -20.82
C ASN A 41 -10.12 -11.99 -21.51
N GLU A 42 -10.26 -10.89 -20.76
CA GLU A 42 -9.94 -9.54 -21.23
C GLU A 42 -8.55 -9.13 -20.73
N ASN A 43 -7.83 -8.33 -21.51
CA ASN A 43 -6.57 -7.74 -21.06
C ASN A 43 -6.84 -6.72 -19.96
N ILE A 44 -6.20 -6.88 -18.80
CA ILE A 44 -6.34 -5.98 -17.65
C ILE A 44 -4.99 -5.34 -17.37
N PHE A 45 -4.95 -4.01 -17.45
CA PHE A 45 -3.78 -3.21 -17.11
C PHE A 45 -4.17 -2.15 -16.08
N VAL A 46 -3.61 -2.25 -14.88
CA VAL A 46 -3.89 -1.35 -13.75
C VAL A 46 -2.59 -0.96 -13.06
N SER A 47 -2.57 0.24 -12.46
CA SER A 47 -1.46 0.71 -11.61
C SER A 47 -1.93 0.78 -10.15
N PRO A 48 -1.68 -0.27 -9.34
CA PRO A 48 -2.02 -0.24 -7.91
C PRO A 48 -1.39 0.95 -7.18
N ALA A 49 -0.18 1.37 -7.58
CA ALA A 49 0.54 2.49 -6.99
C ALA A 49 -0.23 3.81 -7.15
N SER A 50 -0.68 4.09 -8.37
CA SER A 50 -1.43 5.32 -8.64
C SER A 50 -2.76 5.38 -7.89
N ILE A 51 -3.43 4.24 -7.76
CA ILE A 51 -4.73 4.15 -7.06
C ILE A 51 -4.53 4.30 -5.55
N SER A 52 -3.52 3.61 -4.99
CA SER A 52 -3.13 3.75 -3.59
C SER A 52 -2.82 5.21 -3.24
N LEU A 53 -2.05 5.91 -4.07
CA LEU A 53 -1.74 7.33 -3.85
C LEU A 53 -3.00 8.21 -3.90
N ALA A 54 -3.89 7.98 -4.85
CA ALA A 54 -5.16 8.69 -4.92
C ALA A 54 -6.02 8.45 -3.67
N MET A 55 -6.11 7.20 -3.20
CA MET A 55 -6.81 6.86 -1.96
C MET A 55 -6.16 7.52 -0.74
N SER A 56 -4.83 7.55 -0.65
CA SER A 56 -4.11 8.25 0.42
C SER A 56 -4.37 9.75 0.43
N MET A 57 -4.60 10.38 -0.73
CA MET A 57 -5.02 11.79 -0.75
C MET A 57 -6.47 11.93 -0.28
N CYS A 58 -7.34 11.00 -0.63
CA CYS A 58 -8.73 10.98 -0.15
C CYS A 58 -8.82 10.73 1.37
N THR A 59 -7.92 9.94 1.98
CA THR A 59 -7.93 9.72 3.42
C THR A 59 -7.67 11.03 4.17
N VAL A 60 -6.80 11.90 3.68
CA VAL A 60 -6.54 13.21 4.31
C VAL A 60 -7.81 14.06 4.46
N GLY A 61 -8.77 13.92 3.54
CA GLY A 61 -10.06 14.65 3.57
C GLY A 61 -11.24 13.87 4.15
N ALA A 62 -11.07 12.60 4.53
CA ALA A 62 -12.18 11.75 4.96
C ALA A 62 -12.56 11.97 6.43
N GLN A 63 -13.83 11.76 6.76
CA GLN A 63 -14.33 11.77 8.15
C GLN A 63 -14.22 10.38 8.78
N GLN A 64 -14.32 10.28 10.12
CA GLN A 64 -14.02 9.07 10.91
C GLN A 64 -14.53 7.74 10.33
N GLU A 65 -15.78 7.68 9.88
CA GLU A 65 -16.37 6.43 9.36
C GLU A 65 -15.74 5.99 8.04
N ILE A 66 -15.46 6.94 7.15
CA ILE A 66 -14.85 6.69 5.83
C ILE A 66 -13.34 6.41 5.97
N LEU A 67 -12.68 7.08 6.91
CA LEU A 67 -11.27 6.84 7.25
C LEU A 67 -11.00 5.40 7.64
N ASN A 68 -11.87 4.80 8.47
CA ASN A 68 -11.68 3.44 8.96
C ASN A 68 -11.88 2.34 7.89
N GLN A 69 -12.45 2.69 6.73
CA GLN A 69 -12.73 1.75 5.64
C GLN A 69 -11.66 1.79 4.53
N MET A 70 -10.74 2.74 4.58
CA MET A 70 -9.66 2.94 3.59
C MET A 70 -8.35 2.31 4.07
#